data_AF-K0SDV1-F1
#
_entry.id   AF-K0SDV1-F1
#
_cell.length_a   1.000
_cell.length_b   1.000
_cell.length_c   1.000
_cell.angle_alpha   90.00
_cell.angle_beta   90.00
_cell.angle_gamma   90.00
#
_symmetry.space_group_name_H-M   'P 1'
#
loop_
_entity.id
_entity.type
_entity.pdbx_description
1 polymer ?
#
loop_
_entity_poly.entity_id
_entity_poly.type
_entity_poly.pdbx_seq_one_letter_code
_entity_poly.pdbx_strand_id
1 'polypeptide(L)'
;MLVVVNMIGSKLVCCFIAQYLVTSLALIRDTSQVKVSRLYNHQAGVTTGEERVRTIPFVTTVSTAEHGRALSSLLLPEDRVLELGSQLDTNTRTILDKVSGQGRGVFVDVKRTETLSGRSCQGSRDADMFSGSETRGNTEYIEIESFSQWKSVLDGRHFDVLVLDSAMLGNTLSLTTIQTVFEFVNDQCRRGNQPRTVIVKSKTINSLARRLIHSQRLQDGSIQRNLKAPARDGKPYIVASPHAIKPTDECIEIGCFSGRTTNLVDEAARYCIGVDIGPKIIRRAKNERPHLHFEVGDGWNCNDLLRMKRNKLGPTADIDDILSGFDVVYADIGGLSGPDGTLESLSLLDALSYSLRPRCIVIKSLCMRRLASSLRPYATMEKSL
;
A
#
# COMPACT_ATOMS: atom_id res chain seq x y z
N MET A 1 -4.60 1.46 -13.72
CA MET A 1 -4.62 0.01 -13.49
C MET A 1 -3.22 -0.44 -13.07
N LEU A 2 -3.17 -1.47 -12.23
CA LEU A 2 -1.98 -1.88 -11.51
C LEU A 2 -1.86 -3.40 -11.51
N VAL A 3 -0.64 -3.90 -11.63
CA VAL A 3 -0.28 -5.32 -11.53
C VAL A 3 0.51 -5.50 -10.25
N VAL A 4 0.02 -6.36 -9.36
CA VAL A 4 0.71 -6.79 -8.14
C VAL A 4 1.30 -8.17 -8.41
N VAL A 5 2.62 -8.27 -8.45
CA VAL A 5 3.28 -9.58 -8.58
C VAL A 5 3.49 -10.16 -7.19
N ASN A 6 2.96 -11.36 -6.96
CA ASN A 6 3.13 -12.08 -5.71
C ASN A 6 4.26 -13.10 -5.84
N MET A 7 5.17 -13.08 -4.87
CA MET A 7 6.07 -14.20 -4.60
C MET A 7 5.92 -14.49 -3.12
N ILE A 8 5.12 -15.51 -2.80
CA ILE A 8 5.07 -16.06 -1.46
C ILE A 8 6.45 -16.69 -1.21
N GLY A 9 7.29 -15.99 -0.47
CA GLY A 9 8.59 -16.46 -0.05
C GLY A 9 8.69 -16.41 1.47
N SER A 10 8.11 -17.40 2.14
CA SER A 10 8.64 -18.08 3.35
C SER A 10 7.52 -18.76 4.14
N LYS A 11 7.71 -20.05 4.39
CA LYS A 11 6.91 -20.92 5.27
C LYS A 11 6.83 -20.35 6.70
N LEU A 12 5.64 -20.01 7.18
CA LEU A 12 5.07 -20.33 8.50
C LEU A 12 3.76 -19.53 8.67
N VAL A 13 2.95 -19.94 9.64
CA VAL A 13 1.85 -19.18 10.30
C VAL A 13 0.42 -19.55 9.87
N CYS A 14 -0.08 -20.68 10.38
CA CYS A 14 -1.53 -20.99 10.41
C CYS A 14 -2.25 -20.44 11.66
N CYS A 15 -1.56 -19.87 12.67
CA CYS A 15 -2.20 -19.51 13.94
C CYS A 15 -2.45 -18.02 14.20
N PHE A 16 -1.94 -17.07 13.40
CA PHE A 16 -2.15 -15.62 13.63
C PHE A 16 -3.27 -14.98 12.78
N ILE A 17 -3.82 -15.72 11.80
CA ILE A 17 -4.77 -15.18 10.81
C ILE A 17 -6.12 -14.80 11.43
N ALA A 18 -6.59 -15.54 12.45
CA ALA A 18 -7.86 -15.25 13.12
C ALA A 18 -7.80 -13.96 13.96
N GLN A 19 -6.68 -13.68 14.63
CA GLN A 19 -6.51 -12.45 15.41
C GLN A 19 -6.45 -11.22 14.48
N TYR A 20 -5.71 -11.32 13.37
CA TYR A 20 -5.47 -10.18 12.47
C TYR A 20 -6.71 -9.74 11.69
N LEU A 21 -7.55 -10.69 11.24
CA LEU A 21 -8.83 -10.39 10.57
C LEU A 21 -9.85 -9.77 11.54
N VAL A 22 -9.93 -10.27 12.77
CA VAL A 22 -10.85 -9.73 13.78
C VAL A 22 -10.44 -8.33 14.22
N THR A 23 -9.14 -8.07 14.45
CA THR A 23 -8.67 -6.74 14.85
C THR A 23 -8.76 -5.73 13.71
N SER A 24 -8.46 -6.11 12.47
CA SER A 24 -8.55 -5.22 11.30
C SER A 24 -9.99 -4.86 10.96
N LEU A 25 -10.92 -5.82 11.02
CA LEU A 25 -12.36 -5.56 10.80
C LEU A 25 -13.01 -4.79 11.96
N ALA A 26 -12.53 -4.98 13.20
CA ALA A 26 -12.97 -4.19 14.35
C ALA A 26 -12.51 -2.73 14.26
N LEU A 27 -11.26 -2.48 13.86
CA LEU A 27 -10.73 -1.13 13.62
C LEU A 27 -11.47 -0.39 12.50
N ILE A 28 -11.87 -1.10 11.44
CA ILE A 28 -12.64 -0.52 10.32
C ILE A 28 -14.09 -0.19 10.72
N ARG A 29 -14.70 -0.95 11.64
CA ARG A 29 -16.08 -0.69 12.09
C ARG A 29 -16.18 0.46 13.11
N ASP A 30 -15.14 0.70 13.90
CA ASP A 30 -15.15 1.74 14.95
C ASP A 30 -14.84 3.16 14.42
N THR A 31 -14.36 3.30 13.18
CA THR A 31 -14.09 4.59 12.53
C THR A 31 -15.31 5.26 11.89
N SER A 32 -16.52 4.76 12.12
CA SER A 32 -17.77 5.28 11.53
C SER A 32 -18.19 6.70 11.96
N GLN A 33 -17.38 7.39 12.78
CA GLN A 33 -17.64 8.75 13.28
C GLN A 33 -16.70 9.85 12.72
N VAL A 34 -15.77 9.54 11.83
CA VAL A 34 -14.84 10.56 11.32
C VAL A 34 -15.11 10.87 9.85
N LYS A 35 -15.86 11.96 9.59
CA LYS A 35 -15.94 12.63 8.27
C LYS A 35 -14.57 13.22 7.90
N VAL A 36 -13.62 12.38 7.53
CA VAL A 36 -12.33 12.79 6.97
C VAL A 36 -12.26 12.31 5.52
N SER A 37 -11.58 13.09 4.69
CA SER A 37 -11.17 12.79 3.30
C SER A 37 -12.13 13.10 2.14
N ARG A 38 -12.67 14.33 2.11
CA ARG A 38 -12.99 14.97 0.82
C ARG A 38 -11.77 15.55 0.09
N LEU A 39 -10.71 15.96 0.79
CA LEU A 39 -9.65 16.79 0.17
C LEU A 39 -8.58 16.05 -0.64
N TYR A 40 -8.23 14.80 -0.33
CA TYR A 40 -7.32 14.02 -1.19
C TYR A 40 -7.94 13.70 -2.56
N ASN A 41 -9.28 13.66 -2.63
CA ASN A 41 -10.01 13.54 -3.89
C ASN A 41 -10.38 14.91 -4.49
N HIS A 42 -10.47 15.99 -3.70
CA HIS A 42 -10.83 17.31 -4.24
C HIS A 42 -9.68 18.07 -4.91
N GLN A 43 -8.41 17.72 -4.64
CA GLN A 43 -7.30 18.16 -5.49
C GLN A 43 -7.29 17.46 -6.87
N ALA A 44 -8.19 16.49 -7.10
CA ALA A 44 -8.54 15.99 -8.42
C ALA A 44 -9.89 16.53 -8.92
N GLY A 45 -10.31 17.69 -8.39
CA GLY A 45 -11.35 18.50 -9.02
C GLY A 45 -10.92 18.83 -10.44
N VAL A 46 -11.84 18.61 -11.38
CA VAL A 46 -11.75 18.93 -12.79
C VAL A 46 -11.50 20.44 -12.93
N THR A 47 -10.25 20.88 -12.83
CA THR A 47 -9.80 22.08 -13.50
C THR A 47 -9.60 21.68 -14.96
N THR A 48 -10.24 22.42 -15.86
CA THR A 48 -10.20 22.24 -17.31
C THR A 48 -8.83 22.61 -17.91
N GLY A 49 -7.74 22.37 -17.17
CA GLY A 49 -6.35 22.55 -17.58
C GLY A 49 -5.49 21.49 -16.89
N GLU A 50 -4.67 20.78 -17.67
CA GLU A 50 -3.84 19.65 -17.27
C GLU A 50 -2.69 20.01 -16.30
N GLU A 51 -2.96 20.62 -15.15
CA GLU A 51 -1.97 20.61 -14.08
C GLU A 51 -1.95 19.20 -13.48
N ARG A 52 -0.95 18.40 -13.90
CA ARG A 52 -0.65 17.11 -13.28
C ARG A 52 -0.39 17.34 -11.80
N VAL A 53 -1.38 17.00 -10.96
CA VAL A 53 -1.25 16.99 -9.50
C VAL A 53 0.05 16.26 -9.14
N ARG A 54 1.03 17.01 -8.63
CA ARG A 54 2.34 16.48 -8.27
C ARG A 54 2.15 15.55 -7.07
N THR A 55 2.29 14.25 -7.27
CA THR A 55 2.18 13.26 -6.21
C THR A 55 3.39 13.37 -5.28
N ILE A 56 3.16 13.48 -3.98
CA ILE A 56 4.24 13.52 -2.98
C ILE A 56 4.94 12.15 -2.99
N PRO A 57 6.28 12.11 -3.15
CA PRO A 57 7.03 10.87 -3.17
C PRO A 57 7.10 10.25 -1.78
N PHE A 58 6.84 8.94 -1.71
CA PHE A 58 6.94 8.12 -0.52
C PHE A 58 8.17 7.23 -0.68
N VAL A 59 9.31 7.72 -0.22
CA VAL A 59 10.59 7.05 -0.30
C VAL A 59 10.66 5.97 0.77
N THR A 60 10.96 4.74 0.38
CA THR A 60 10.96 3.59 1.30
C THR A 60 12.35 2.98 1.40
N THR A 61 12.80 2.66 2.61
CA THR A 61 14.09 2.00 2.87
C THR A 61 13.91 0.70 3.66
N VAL A 62 14.84 -0.25 3.53
CA VAL A 62 14.75 -1.58 4.16
C VAL A 62 15.63 -1.75 5.40
N SER A 63 16.58 -0.85 5.63
CA SER A 63 17.54 -0.93 6.74
C SER A 63 17.86 0.44 7.31
N THR A 64 18.37 0.50 8.54
CA THR A 64 18.85 1.74 9.17
C THR A 64 19.96 2.40 8.33
N ALA A 65 20.90 1.61 7.78
CA ALA A 65 21.98 2.14 6.95
C ALA A 65 21.46 2.77 5.65
N GLU A 66 20.49 2.14 4.97
CA GLU A 66 19.85 2.74 3.80
C GLU A 66 19.01 3.97 4.18
N HIS A 67 18.36 3.94 5.34
CA HIS A 67 17.60 5.08 5.86
C HIS A 67 18.49 6.30 6.09
N GLY A 68 19.64 6.15 6.77
CA GLY A 68 20.61 7.24 6.95
C GLY A 68 21.14 7.82 5.63
N ARG A 69 21.40 6.96 4.63
CA ARG A 69 21.77 7.43 3.27
C ARG A 69 20.64 8.21 2.59
N ALA A 70 19.40 7.74 2.72
CA ALA A 70 18.24 8.45 2.19
C ALA A 70 18.05 9.81 2.87
N LEU A 71 18.19 9.90 4.19
CA LEU A 71 18.14 11.17 4.92
C LEU A 71 19.25 12.12 4.45
N SER A 72 20.48 11.61 4.31
CA SER A 72 21.64 12.41 3.89
C SER A 72 21.51 13.00 2.48
N SER A 73 20.85 12.28 1.57
CA SER A 73 20.71 12.66 0.16
C SER A 73 19.45 13.45 -0.15
N LEU A 74 18.36 13.19 0.59
CA LEU A 74 17.04 13.75 0.27
C LEU A 74 16.66 14.95 1.14
N LEU A 75 17.26 15.13 2.31
CA LEU A 75 17.01 16.30 3.15
C LEU A 75 17.79 17.53 2.65
N LEU A 76 17.13 18.67 2.74
CA LEU A 76 17.66 19.99 2.45
C LEU A 76 17.92 20.75 3.77
N PRO A 77 18.91 21.66 3.81
CA PRO A 77 19.24 22.42 5.02
C PRO A 77 18.09 23.23 5.63
N GLU A 78 17.15 23.68 4.80
CA GLU A 78 15.99 24.47 5.18
C GLU A 78 14.75 23.64 5.58
N ASP A 79 14.79 22.32 5.41
CA ASP A 79 13.63 21.47 5.67
C ASP A 79 13.16 21.55 7.13
N ARG A 80 11.84 21.59 7.30
CA ARG A 80 11.16 21.33 8.56
C ARG A 80 10.80 19.85 8.62
N VAL A 81 11.53 19.10 9.43
CA VAL A 81 11.45 17.64 9.49
C VAL A 81 10.67 17.22 10.73
N LEU A 82 9.67 16.36 10.53
CA LEU A 82 9.02 15.59 11.59
C LEU A 82 9.56 14.15 11.55
N GLU A 83 10.21 13.70 12.61
CA GLU A 83 10.59 12.29 12.80
C GLU A 83 9.62 11.62 13.77
N LEU A 84 8.90 10.59 13.31
CA LEU A 84 8.04 9.74 14.13
C LEU A 84 8.74 8.41 14.40
N GLY A 85 8.90 8.05 15.67
CA GLY A 85 9.66 6.88 16.12
C GLY A 85 11.13 7.18 16.37
N SER A 86 11.42 8.42 16.76
CA SER A 86 12.79 8.88 17.00
C SER A 86 13.41 8.11 18.15
N GLN A 87 14.58 7.50 17.93
CA GLN A 87 15.34 6.83 18.99
C GLN A 87 16.54 7.66 19.45
N LEU A 88 16.60 8.92 19.02
CA LEU A 88 17.71 9.83 19.26
C LEU A 88 19.05 9.23 18.79
N ASP A 89 19.00 8.47 17.70
CA ASP A 89 20.11 7.64 17.22
C ASP A 89 20.81 8.27 16.00
N THR A 90 21.50 7.44 15.22
CA THR A 90 22.20 7.85 14.02
C THR A 90 21.31 8.56 12.99
N ASN A 91 20.02 8.21 12.88
CA ASN A 91 19.10 8.87 11.95
C ASN A 91 18.76 10.27 12.43
N THR A 92 18.44 10.42 13.72
CA THR A 92 18.19 11.73 14.34
C THR A 92 19.39 12.65 14.19
N ARG A 93 20.61 12.16 14.45
CA ARG A 93 21.84 12.94 14.21
C ARG A 93 22.02 13.32 12.75
N THR A 94 21.75 12.40 11.82
CA THR A 94 21.81 12.70 10.37
C THR A 94 20.84 13.82 9.99
N ILE A 95 19.63 13.83 10.56
CA ILE A 95 18.66 14.91 10.37
C ILE A 95 19.25 16.22 10.92
N LEU A 96 19.71 16.22 12.17
CA LEU A 96 20.26 17.39 12.86
C LEU A 96 21.43 18.03 12.10
N ASP A 97 22.38 17.21 11.64
CA ASP A 97 23.53 17.67 10.86
C ASP A 97 23.08 18.32 9.56
N LYS A 98 22.07 17.73 8.90
CA LYS A 98 21.55 18.20 7.61
C LYS A 98 20.77 19.49 7.71
N VAL A 99 19.86 19.63 8.68
CA VAL A 99 18.94 20.78 8.80
C VAL A 99 19.51 21.95 9.62
N SER A 100 20.82 21.91 9.91
CA SER A 100 21.47 22.92 10.74
C SER A 100 21.38 24.34 10.12
N GLY A 101 21.10 25.34 10.96
CA GLY A 101 20.99 26.75 10.57
C GLY A 101 19.56 27.25 10.36
N GLN A 102 18.91 26.87 9.25
CA GLN A 102 17.58 27.40 8.86
C GLN A 102 16.44 26.39 8.97
N GLY A 103 16.75 25.09 8.88
CA GLY A 103 15.76 24.03 9.04
C GLY A 103 15.37 23.83 10.50
N ARG A 104 14.38 22.95 10.72
CA ARG A 104 13.87 22.61 12.05
C ARG A 104 13.60 21.11 12.17
N GLY A 105 14.04 20.49 13.25
CA GLY A 105 13.72 19.10 13.57
C GLY A 105 12.71 18.98 14.72
N VAL A 106 11.64 18.22 14.52
CA VAL A 106 10.72 17.80 15.59
C VAL A 106 10.74 16.29 15.67
N PHE A 107 11.13 15.75 16.81
CA PHE A 107 11.41 14.34 17.03
C PHE A 107 10.41 13.78 18.03
N VAL A 108 9.68 12.72 17.66
CA VAL A 108 8.59 12.17 18.47
C VAL A 108 8.83 10.69 18.73
N ASP A 109 8.74 10.26 19.99
CA ASP A 109 8.68 8.83 20.37
C ASP A 109 7.54 8.56 21.36
N VAL A 110 7.09 7.31 21.40
CA VAL A 110 6.13 6.84 22.40
C VAL A 110 6.88 6.46 23.67
N LYS A 111 6.43 7.01 24.81
CA LYS A 111 6.97 6.69 26.13
C LYS A 111 6.92 5.17 26.36
N ARG A 112 8.07 4.58 26.66
CA ARG A 112 8.17 3.13 26.90
C ARG A 112 8.08 2.86 28.39
N THR A 113 7.16 1.98 28.79
CA THR A 113 7.19 1.43 30.15
C THR A 113 8.46 0.61 30.33
N GLU A 114 9.25 0.94 31.37
CA GLU A 114 10.58 0.38 31.64
C GLU A 114 10.60 -1.16 31.73
N THR A 115 9.44 -1.79 31.91
CA THR A 115 9.26 -3.22 32.13
C THR A 115 9.36 -4.11 30.88
N LEU A 116 9.32 -3.57 29.66
CA LEU A 116 9.25 -4.38 28.42
C LEU A 116 10.55 -4.43 27.60
N SER A 117 11.55 -3.62 27.92
CA SER A 117 12.84 -3.69 27.23
C SER A 117 13.85 -4.45 28.08
N GLY A 118 14.05 -5.75 27.79
CA GLY A 118 15.22 -6.52 28.26
C GLY A 118 16.57 -5.99 27.76
N ARG A 119 16.58 -4.83 27.07
CA ARG A 119 17.73 -3.96 26.90
C ARG A 119 17.57 -2.80 27.86
N SER A 120 18.37 -2.79 28.93
CA SER A 120 18.44 -1.72 29.90
C SER A 120 18.53 -0.36 29.20
N CYS A 121 17.44 0.42 29.27
CA CYS A 121 17.37 1.78 28.75
C CYS A 121 18.23 2.78 29.54
N GLN A 122 18.96 2.33 30.57
CA GLN A 122 19.75 3.18 31.46
C GLN A 122 21.22 3.38 31.05
N GLY A 123 21.72 2.70 30.00
CA GLY A 123 23.16 2.71 29.71
C GLY A 123 23.64 3.36 28.40
N SER A 124 22.76 3.66 27.44
CA SER A 124 23.21 4.01 26.08
C SER A 124 22.31 4.99 25.31
N ARG A 125 21.21 5.49 25.88
CA ARG A 125 20.58 6.66 25.28
C ARG A 125 21.52 7.82 25.56
N ASP A 126 21.89 8.59 24.54
CA ASP A 126 22.48 9.90 24.74
C ASP A 126 21.43 10.79 25.42
N ALA A 127 21.20 10.55 26.71
CA ALA A 127 20.46 11.45 27.57
C ALA A 127 21.06 12.86 27.45
N ASP A 128 22.35 12.97 27.10
CA ASP A 128 23.07 14.20 26.82
C ASP A 128 22.66 14.94 25.53
N MET A 129 21.99 14.30 24.58
CA MET A 129 21.58 14.99 23.35
C MET A 129 20.47 16.02 23.65
N PHE A 130 19.64 15.74 24.67
CA PHE A 130 18.53 16.58 25.13
C PHE A 130 18.40 16.62 26.67
N SER A 131 19.50 16.48 27.43
CA SER A 131 19.44 16.55 28.90
C SER A 131 19.13 17.99 29.31
N GLY A 132 17.93 18.18 29.86
CA GLY A 132 17.32 19.48 30.11
C GLY A 132 16.10 19.68 29.20
N SER A 133 14.97 20.14 29.74
CA SER A 133 13.71 20.35 29.01
C SER A 133 13.76 21.50 27.98
N GLU A 134 14.88 21.66 27.28
CA GLU A 134 15.23 22.85 26.52
C GLU A 134 15.40 22.54 25.04
N THR A 135 14.58 23.20 24.24
CA THR A 135 14.79 23.47 22.82
C THR A 135 16.24 23.91 22.58
N ARG A 136 17.07 23.05 21.98
CA ARG A 136 18.40 23.45 21.50
C ARG A 136 18.24 24.03 20.10
N GLY A 137 18.06 25.35 20.01
CA GLY A 137 17.91 26.05 18.74
C GLY A 137 16.66 25.59 17.98
N ASN A 138 16.82 25.17 16.72
CA ASN A 138 15.71 24.76 15.86
C ASN A 138 15.29 23.29 16.06
N THR A 139 15.38 22.75 17.27
CA THR A 139 15.13 21.32 17.52
C THR A 139 14.25 21.11 18.74
N GLU A 140 13.37 20.11 18.66
CA GLU A 140 12.39 19.78 19.69
C GLU A 140 12.20 18.27 19.76
N TYR A 141 12.24 17.70 20.96
CA TYR A 141 11.91 16.29 21.22
C TYR A 141 10.64 16.21 22.07
N ILE A 142 9.70 15.37 21.64
CA ILE A 142 8.36 15.23 22.25
C ILE A 142 8.11 13.77 22.55
N GLU A 143 7.93 13.44 23.83
CA GLU A 143 7.45 12.12 24.23
C GLU A 143 5.93 12.13 24.34
N ILE A 144 5.27 11.17 23.68
CA ILE A 144 3.83 10.97 23.73
C ILE A 144 3.48 9.70 24.50
N GLU A 145 2.36 9.69 25.21
CA GLU A 145 1.94 8.53 26.02
C GLU A 145 1.45 7.37 25.14
N SER A 146 0.92 7.68 23.97
CA SER A 146 0.48 6.67 22.99
C SER A 146 0.63 7.20 21.57
N PHE A 147 0.82 6.30 20.60
CA PHE A 147 1.03 6.71 19.22
C PHE A 147 -0.12 7.59 18.69
N SER A 148 -1.38 7.32 19.06
CA SER A 148 -2.55 8.11 18.60
C SER A 148 -2.46 9.61 18.87
N GLN A 149 -1.63 10.04 19.81
CA GLN A 149 -1.39 11.44 20.15
C GLN A 149 -0.47 12.17 19.15
N TRP A 150 0.21 11.48 18.23
CA TRP A 150 1.16 12.09 17.29
C TRP A 150 0.57 13.26 16.49
N LYS A 151 -0.75 13.26 16.25
CA LYS A 151 -1.47 14.33 15.54
C LYS A 151 -1.44 15.68 16.26
N SER A 152 -1.36 15.69 17.60
CA SER A 152 -1.28 16.96 18.35
C SER A 152 0.03 17.71 18.05
N VAL A 153 1.09 16.98 17.66
CA VAL A 153 2.37 17.56 17.24
C VAL A 153 2.23 18.37 15.95
N LEU A 154 1.21 18.09 15.13
CA LEU A 154 0.97 18.85 13.91
C LEU A 154 0.34 20.22 14.16
N ASP A 155 -0.22 20.49 15.34
CA ASP A 155 -1.06 21.66 15.56
C ASP A 155 -0.33 23.00 15.33
N GLY A 156 -0.84 23.81 14.42
CA GLY A 156 -0.18 25.03 13.93
C GLY A 156 1.15 24.86 13.19
N ARG A 157 1.68 23.64 13.00
CA ARG A 157 3.02 23.41 12.45
C ARG A 157 3.02 23.06 10.96
N HIS A 158 4.07 23.49 10.29
CA HIS A 158 4.38 23.17 8.90
C HIS A 158 5.62 22.27 8.85
N PHE A 159 5.50 21.16 8.12
CA PHE A 159 6.58 20.21 7.87
C PHE A 159 6.75 19.95 6.38
N ASP A 160 7.99 20.09 5.90
CA ASP A 160 8.39 19.80 4.52
C ASP A 160 8.64 18.31 4.33
N VAL A 161 9.08 17.62 5.39
CA VAL A 161 9.45 16.20 5.34
C VAL A 161 8.91 15.45 6.56
N LEU A 162 8.31 14.28 6.29
CA LEU A 162 8.03 13.27 7.32
C LEU A 162 9.07 12.16 7.21
N VAL A 163 9.72 11.86 8.32
CA VAL A 163 10.57 10.69 8.53
C VAL A 163 9.83 9.74 9.47
N LEU A 164 9.66 8.48 9.06
CA LEU A 164 8.88 7.50 9.81
C LEU A 164 9.64 6.18 9.95
N ASP A 165 9.93 5.78 11.19
CA ASP A 165 10.35 4.42 11.50
C ASP A 165 9.14 3.55 11.83
N SER A 166 8.81 2.61 10.94
CA SER A 166 7.67 1.70 11.14
C SER A 166 7.82 0.78 12.35
N ALA A 167 9.01 0.66 12.94
CA ALA A 167 9.19 -0.09 14.18
C ALA A 167 8.35 0.46 15.34
N MET A 168 8.10 1.78 15.38
CA MET A 168 7.24 2.40 16.41
C MET A 168 5.76 2.01 16.25
N LEU A 169 5.34 1.67 15.02
CA LEU A 169 3.94 1.29 14.71
C LEU A 169 3.66 -0.20 14.96
N GLY A 170 4.66 -0.96 15.41
CA GLY A 170 4.65 -2.42 15.36
C GLY A 170 5.08 -2.88 13.97
N ASN A 171 6.19 -3.62 13.92
CA ASN A 171 7.02 -4.00 12.75
C ASN A 171 6.32 -4.66 11.53
N THR A 172 4.99 -4.74 11.49
CA THR A 172 4.22 -5.46 10.46
C THR A 172 2.94 -4.75 10.01
N LEU A 173 2.62 -3.55 10.49
CA LEU A 173 1.39 -2.85 10.10
C LEU A 173 1.62 -1.93 8.89
N SER A 174 1.67 -2.52 7.69
CA SER A 174 1.76 -1.77 6.43
C SER A 174 0.61 -0.77 6.26
N LEU A 175 -0.60 -1.18 6.63
CA LEU A 175 -1.81 -0.36 6.57
C LEU A 175 -1.69 0.86 7.50
N THR A 176 -1.28 0.66 8.76
CA THR A 176 -1.09 1.76 9.72
C THR A 176 -0.02 2.73 9.23
N THR A 177 1.09 2.22 8.69
CA THR A 177 2.16 3.07 8.12
C THR A 177 1.63 3.96 7.00
N ILE A 178 0.90 3.37 6.04
CA ILE A 178 0.31 4.11 4.91
C ILE A 178 -0.75 5.09 5.38
N GLN A 179 -1.59 4.69 6.35
CA GLN A 179 -2.60 5.54 6.96
C GLN A 179 -1.96 6.75 7.64
N THR A 180 -0.93 6.55 8.47
CA THR A 180 -0.20 7.65 9.13
C THR A 180 0.35 8.64 8.10
N VAL A 181 0.98 8.14 7.03
CA VAL A 181 1.50 8.99 5.96
C VAL A 181 0.38 9.79 5.30
N PHE A 182 -0.76 9.16 4.97
CA PHE A 182 -1.89 9.86 4.38
C PHE A 182 -2.53 10.87 5.32
N GLU A 183 -2.66 10.56 6.61
CA GLU A 183 -3.17 11.50 7.60
C GLU A 183 -2.25 12.72 7.72
N PHE A 184 -0.93 12.51 7.78
CA PHE A 184 0.07 13.58 7.79
C PHE A 184 -0.04 14.46 6.55
N VAL A 185 0.03 13.86 5.36
CA VAL A 185 -0.04 14.60 4.09
C VAL A 185 -1.36 15.36 3.98
N ASN A 186 -2.48 14.74 4.34
CA ASN A 186 -3.78 15.39 4.30
C ASN A 186 -3.87 16.59 5.25
N ASP A 187 -3.33 16.47 6.46
CA ASP A 187 -3.32 17.57 7.42
C ASP A 187 -2.48 18.75 6.90
N GLN A 188 -1.26 18.48 6.41
CA GLN A 188 -0.39 19.52 5.86
C GLN A 188 -1.04 20.20 4.65
N CYS A 189 -1.57 19.43 3.68
CA CYS A 189 -2.20 19.98 2.50
C CYS A 189 -3.44 20.83 2.82
N ARG A 190 -4.22 20.47 3.86
CA ARG A 190 -5.38 21.27 4.32
C ARG A 190 -5.00 22.66 4.79
N ARG A 191 -3.76 22.81 5.26
CA ARG A 191 -3.22 24.07 5.79
C ARG A 191 -2.48 24.88 4.73
N GLY A 192 -2.58 24.48 3.45
CA GLY A 192 -1.86 25.11 2.34
C GLY A 192 -0.39 24.66 2.20
N ASN A 193 0.02 23.65 2.97
CA ASN A 193 1.38 23.15 2.97
C ASN A 193 1.48 21.84 2.19
N GLN A 194 2.32 21.76 1.18
CA GLN A 194 2.56 20.50 0.45
C GLN A 194 3.90 19.91 0.86
N PRO A 195 3.94 18.82 1.66
CA PRO A 195 5.19 18.17 1.99
C PRO A 195 5.97 17.79 0.73
N ARG A 196 7.27 18.03 0.73
CA ARG A 196 8.16 17.74 -0.39
C ARG A 196 8.38 16.24 -0.57
N THR A 197 8.54 15.51 0.54
CA THR A 197 8.75 14.06 0.52
C THR A 197 8.37 13.41 1.85
N VAL A 198 8.14 12.11 1.81
CA VAL A 198 8.01 11.26 2.99
C VAL A 198 9.05 10.15 2.90
N ILE A 199 9.79 9.89 3.98
CA ILE A 199 10.85 8.87 4.04
C ILE A 199 10.47 7.85 5.10
N VAL A 200 10.22 6.61 4.68
CA VAL A 200 9.71 5.53 5.52
C VAL A 200 10.73 4.39 5.61
N LYS A 201 11.16 4.06 6.82
CA LYS A 201 11.91 2.83 7.09
C LYS A 201 10.93 1.68 7.32
N SER A 202 10.73 0.85 6.30
CA SER A 202 9.88 -0.34 6.38
C SER A 202 10.19 -1.35 5.29
N LYS A 203 10.57 -2.57 5.68
CA LYS A 203 10.77 -3.68 4.75
C LYS A 203 9.48 -4.04 4.03
N THR A 204 8.35 -4.03 4.72
CA THR A 204 7.04 -4.40 4.16
C THR A 204 6.58 -3.38 3.12
N ILE A 205 6.64 -2.08 3.43
CA ILE A 205 6.26 -1.04 2.47
C ILE A 205 7.24 -1.00 1.28
N ASN A 206 8.53 -1.18 1.51
CA ASN A 206 9.51 -1.27 0.41
C ASN A 206 9.23 -2.48 -0.50
N SER A 207 8.92 -3.65 0.08
CA SER A 207 8.51 -4.84 -0.67
C SER A 207 7.26 -4.57 -1.51
N LEU A 208 6.24 -3.93 -0.91
CA LEU A 208 5.04 -3.49 -1.62
C LEU A 208 5.40 -2.55 -2.78
N ALA A 209 6.21 -1.52 -2.55
CA ALA A 209 6.65 -0.56 -3.56
C ALA A 209 7.35 -1.22 -4.76
N ARG A 210 8.10 -2.32 -4.54
CA ARG A 210 8.76 -3.10 -5.60
C ARG A 210 7.82 -4.07 -6.34
N ARG A 211 6.70 -4.44 -5.73
CA ARG A 211 5.72 -5.40 -6.26
C ARG A 211 4.55 -4.71 -6.95
N LEU A 212 4.31 -3.44 -6.62
CA LEU A 212 3.21 -2.64 -7.13
C LEU A 212 3.59 -1.98 -8.47
N ILE A 213 3.12 -2.54 -9.58
CA ILE A 213 3.51 -2.12 -10.92
C ILE A 213 2.38 -1.37 -11.62
N HIS A 214 2.63 -0.11 -11.97
CA HIS A 214 1.72 0.65 -12.83
C HIS A 214 1.69 0.08 -14.25
N SER A 215 0.49 -0.23 -14.76
CA SER A 215 0.31 -0.80 -16.12
C SER A 215 0.98 0.00 -17.25
N GLN A 216 0.97 1.33 -17.18
CA GLN A 216 1.71 2.18 -18.12
C GLN A 216 3.20 1.79 -18.22
N ARG A 217 3.83 1.42 -17.09
CA ARG A 217 5.24 1.02 -17.04
C ARG A 217 5.52 -0.32 -17.73
N LEU A 218 4.48 -1.13 -17.92
CA LEU A 218 4.56 -2.35 -18.73
C LEU A 218 4.43 -1.99 -20.22
N GLN A 219 3.60 -1.01 -20.56
CA GLN A 219 3.36 -0.58 -21.94
C GLN A 219 4.52 0.22 -22.54
N ASP A 220 5.17 1.06 -21.73
CA ASP A 220 6.30 1.90 -22.17
C ASP A 220 7.65 1.17 -22.11
N GLY A 221 7.67 -0.08 -21.64
CA GLY A 221 8.89 -0.89 -21.53
C GLY A 221 9.84 -0.48 -20.41
N SER A 222 9.48 0.51 -19.57
CA SER A 222 10.31 0.95 -18.43
C SER A 222 10.47 -0.11 -17.35
N ILE A 223 9.61 -1.14 -17.35
CA ILE A 223 9.82 -2.38 -16.61
C ILE A 223 9.86 -3.55 -17.61
N GLN A 224 11.06 -4.00 -17.95
CA GLN A 224 11.27 -5.33 -18.52
C GLN A 224 11.36 -6.35 -17.39
N ARG A 225 10.22 -6.91 -16.98
CA ARG A 225 10.21 -8.29 -16.44
C ARG A 225 9.97 -9.22 -17.63
N ASN A 226 10.28 -10.52 -17.51
CA ASN A 226 10.06 -11.57 -18.52
C ASN A 226 8.57 -11.75 -18.92
N LEU A 227 7.87 -10.68 -19.27
CA LEU A 227 6.45 -10.59 -19.57
C LEU A 227 6.37 -10.19 -21.04
N LYS A 228 6.01 -11.15 -21.91
CA LYS A 228 5.85 -10.90 -23.35
C LYS A 228 4.74 -9.88 -23.58
N ALA A 229 5.00 -8.89 -24.42
CA ALA A 229 4.07 -7.80 -24.72
C ALA A 229 3.12 -8.17 -25.89
N PRO A 230 1.84 -7.81 -25.79
CA PRO A 230 1.03 -7.59 -26.99
C PRO A 230 0.17 -6.32 -26.92
N ALA A 231 -0.61 -6.13 -27.98
CA ALA A 231 -0.94 -4.87 -28.63
C ALA A 231 -1.86 -3.86 -27.89
N ARG A 232 -1.81 -2.62 -28.41
CA ARG A 232 -2.43 -1.38 -27.90
C ARG A 232 -3.91 -1.23 -28.32
N ASP A 233 -4.84 -1.67 -27.46
CA ASP A 233 -6.29 -1.46 -27.70
C ASP A 233 -6.97 -0.48 -26.71
N GLY A 234 -6.21 0.44 -26.12
CA GLY A 234 -6.74 1.68 -25.52
C GLY A 234 -7.59 1.55 -24.25
N LYS A 235 -7.89 0.34 -23.74
CA LYS A 235 -8.53 0.15 -22.43
C LYS A 235 -7.53 -0.45 -21.44
N PRO A 236 -7.16 0.25 -20.35
CA PRO A 236 -6.09 -0.19 -19.46
C PRO A 236 -6.27 -1.64 -19.01
N TYR A 237 -7.50 -2.03 -18.62
CA TYR A 237 -7.84 -3.38 -18.15
C TYR A 237 -7.53 -4.51 -19.12
N ILE A 238 -7.78 -4.27 -20.41
CA ILE A 238 -7.54 -5.24 -21.49
C ILE A 238 -6.04 -5.36 -21.77
N VAL A 239 -5.26 -4.30 -21.56
CA VAL A 239 -3.85 -4.23 -21.96
C VAL A 239 -2.88 -4.91 -20.97
N ALA A 240 -3.16 -5.00 -19.66
CA ALA A 240 -2.29 -5.80 -18.78
C ALA A 240 -2.56 -7.30 -18.86
N SER A 241 -3.71 -7.69 -19.42
CA SER A 241 -4.16 -9.07 -19.46
C SER A 241 -3.08 -10.03 -20.01
N PRO A 242 -2.44 -9.73 -21.14
CA PRO A 242 -1.52 -10.67 -21.75
C PRO A 242 -0.13 -10.73 -21.07
N HIS A 243 0.22 -9.72 -20.27
CA HIS A 243 1.46 -9.73 -19.51
C HIS A 243 1.34 -10.57 -18.22
N ALA A 244 0.13 -10.78 -17.71
CA ALA A 244 -0.09 -11.46 -16.44
C ALA A 244 -0.37 -12.96 -16.60
N ILE A 245 -0.93 -13.37 -17.74
CA ILE A 245 -1.52 -14.69 -17.99
C ILE A 245 -0.61 -15.59 -18.83
N LYS A 246 -0.71 -16.90 -18.62
CA LYS A 246 -0.17 -18.00 -19.43
C LYS A 246 -1.32 -18.91 -19.89
N PRO A 247 -1.16 -19.67 -21.00
CA PRO A 247 -2.18 -20.61 -21.49
C PRO A 247 -2.60 -21.70 -20.49
N THR A 248 -1.77 -21.98 -19.48
CA THR A 248 -2.04 -22.97 -18.44
C THR A 248 -2.66 -22.36 -17.18
N ASP A 249 -2.73 -21.03 -17.08
CA ASP A 249 -3.17 -20.37 -15.86
C ASP A 249 -4.68 -20.59 -15.64
N GLU A 250 -5.05 -20.72 -14.36
CA GLU A 250 -6.43 -20.76 -13.91
C GLU A 250 -6.81 -19.41 -13.31
N CYS A 251 -7.77 -18.72 -13.92
CA CYS A 251 -8.04 -17.33 -13.65
C CYS A 251 -9.42 -17.10 -13.01
N ILE A 252 -9.53 -16.00 -12.26
CA ILE A 252 -10.80 -15.47 -11.76
C ILE A 252 -10.86 -13.95 -11.95
N GLU A 253 -11.99 -13.45 -12.43
CA GLU A 253 -12.29 -12.01 -12.51
C GLU A 253 -13.41 -11.65 -11.54
N ILE A 254 -13.09 -10.80 -10.57
CA ILE A 254 -14.00 -10.27 -9.56
C ILE A 254 -14.48 -8.88 -10.02
N GLY A 255 -15.79 -8.71 -10.15
CA GLY A 255 -16.42 -7.53 -10.75
C GLY A 255 -16.51 -7.62 -12.27
N CYS A 256 -16.89 -8.78 -12.81
CA CYS A 256 -16.81 -9.05 -14.25
C CYS A 256 -17.79 -8.26 -15.12
N PHE A 257 -18.82 -7.64 -14.52
CA PHE A 257 -19.86 -6.90 -15.24
C PHE A 257 -20.43 -7.68 -16.44
N SER A 258 -20.19 -7.22 -17.67
CA SER A 258 -20.63 -7.88 -18.92
C SER A 258 -19.85 -9.15 -19.27
N GLY A 259 -18.71 -9.43 -18.62
CA GLY A 259 -17.86 -10.58 -18.94
C GLY A 259 -16.95 -10.39 -20.15
N ARG A 260 -16.75 -9.15 -20.61
CA ARG A 260 -15.83 -8.84 -21.74
C ARG A 260 -14.39 -9.18 -21.41
N THR A 261 -13.90 -8.80 -20.23
CA THR A 261 -12.54 -9.19 -19.82
C THR A 261 -12.49 -10.68 -19.56
N THR A 262 -13.50 -11.25 -18.89
CA THR A 262 -13.58 -12.70 -18.62
C THR A 262 -13.35 -13.49 -19.90
N ASN A 263 -14.00 -13.11 -21.01
CA ASN A 263 -13.82 -13.74 -22.31
C ASN A 263 -12.37 -13.67 -22.81
N LEU A 264 -11.76 -12.48 -22.77
CA LEU A 264 -10.38 -12.28 -23.22
C LEU A 264 -9.37 -13.06 -22.37
N VAL A 265 -9.62 -13.16 -21.06
CA VAL A 265 -8.79 -13.93 -20.14
C VAL A 265 -8.98 -15.43 -20.40
N ASP A 266 -10.21 -15.89 -20.57
CA ASP A 266 -10.55 -17.30 -20.86
C ASP A 266 -9.92 -17.78 -22.17
N GLU A 267 -9.92 -16.96 -23.22
CA GLU A 267 -9.25 -17.24 -24.51
C GLU A 267 -7.73 -17.39 -24.39
N ALA A 268 -7.10 -16.77 -23.37
CA ALA A 268 -5.66 -16.73 -23.18
C ALA A 268 -5.14 -17.67 -22.07
N ALA A 269 -6.04 -18.28 -21.31
CA ALA A 269 -5.77 -19.08 -20.12
C ALA A 269 -6.33 -20.50 -20.26
N ARG A 270 -6.18 -21.34 -19.22
CA ARG A 270 -6.87 -22.64 -19.17
C ARG A 270 -8.38 -22.44 -19.05
N TYR A 271 -8.77 -21.49 -18.19
CA TYR A 271 -10.11 -20.96 -18.07
C TYR A 271 -10.11 -19.66 -17.24
N CYS A 272 -11.19 -18.89 -17.32
CA CYS A 272 -11.51 -17.80 -16.42
C CYS A 272 -12.92 -17.94 -15.84
N ILE A 273 -13.06 -17.76 -14.53
CA ILE A 273 -14.36 -17.63 -13.87
C ILE A 273 -14.70 -16.14 -13.71
N GLY A 274 -15.84 -15.70 -14.23
CA GLY A 274 -16.34 -14.34 -14.03
C GLY A 274 -17.27 -14.27 -12.81
N VAL A 275 -17.00 -13.34 -11.89
CA VAL A 275 -17.74 -13.17 -10.64
C VAL A 275 -18.24 -11.74 -10.51
N ASP A 276 -19.48 -11.58 -10.07
CA ASP A 276 -20.08 -10.29 -9.74
C ASP A 276 -21.10 -10.47 -8.61
N ILE A 277 -21.20 -9.47 -7.75
CA ILE A 277 -22.15 -9.49 -6.62
C ILE A 277 -23.61 -9.35 -7.11
N GLY A 278 -23.83 -8.77 -8.28
CA GLY A 278 -25.15 -8.50 -8.84
C GLY A 278 -25.74 -9.69 -9.61
N PRO A 279 -26.79 -10.38 -9.13
CA PRO A 279 -27.38 -11.52 -9.84
C PRO A 279 -27.93 -11.17 -11.23
N LYS A 280 -28.45 -9.93 -11.39
CA LYS A 280 -28.91 -9.42 -12.69
C LYS A 280 -27.77 -9.25 -13.69
N ILE A 281 -26.59 -8.84 -13.20
CA ILE A 281 -25.38 -8.68 -14.01
C ILE A 281 -24.91 -10.05 -14.49
N ILE A 282 -24.81 -11.02 -13.59
CA ILE A 282 -24.43 -12.40 -13.95
C ILE A 282 -25.40 -13.04 -14.94
N ARG A 283 -26.72 -12.88 -14.73
CA ARG A 283 -27.72 -13.38 -15.69
C ARG A 283 -27.50 -12.80 -17.09
N ARG A 284 -27.23 -11.50 -17.18
CA ARG A 284 -26.93 -10.83 -18.44
C ARG A 284 -25.63 -11.35 -19.06
N ALA A 285 -24.56 -11.49 -18.28
CA ALA A 285 -23.27 -12.00 -18.76
C ALA A 285 -23.41 -13.42 -19.33
N LYS A 286 -24.15 -14.31 -18.65
CA LYS A 286 -24.47 -15.66 -19.14
C LYS A 286 -25.25 -15.66 -20.46
N ASN A 287 -26.21 -14.75 -20.61
CA ASN A 287 -26.96 -14.61 -21.86
C ASN A 287 -26.08 -14.11 -23.01
N GLU A 288 -25.16 -13.18 -22.74
CA GLU A 288 -24.25 -12.63 -23.77
C GLU A 288 -23.11 -13.59 -24.12
N ARG A 289 -22.66 -14.44 -23.18
CA ARG A 289 -21.49 -15.33 -23.31
C ARG A 289 -21.76 -16.70 -22.66
N PRO A 290 -22.63 -17.53 -23.26
CA PRO A 290 -23.09 -18.78 -22.64
C PRO A 290 -21.99 -19.85 -22.53
N HIS A 291 -20.90 -19.74 -23.27
CA HIS A 291 -19.75 -20.65 -23.20
C HIS A 291 -18.84 -20.42 -21.99
N LEU A 292 -18.95 -19.26 -21.32
CA LEU A 292 -18.12 -18.91 -20.18
C LEU A 292 -18.77 -19.29 -18.84
N HIS A 293 -17.94 -19.48 -17.82
CA HIS A 293 -18.41 -19.78 -16.46
C HIS A 293 -18.57 -18.50 -15.65
N PHE A 294 -19.80 -18.22 -15.22
CA PHE A 294 -20.13 -17.05 -14.40
C PHE A 294 -20.83 -17.46 -13.10
N GLU A 295 -20.45 -16.81 -11.99
CA GLU A 295 -21.05 -17.04 -10.69
C GLU A 295 -21.38 -15.73 -9.95
N VAL A 296 -22.44 -15.77 -9.15
CA VAL A 296 -22.76 -14.66 -8.25
C VAL A 296 -21.92 -14.83 -7.00
N GLY A 297 -21.19 -13.79 -6.60
CA GLY A 297 -20.50 -13.80 -5.32
C GLY A 297 -19.83 -12.49 -4.95
N ASP A 298 -19.37 -12.46 -3.71
CA ASP A 298 -18.70 -11.30 -3.11
C ASP A 298 -17.18 -11.48 -3.19
N GLY A 299 -16.49 -10.47 -3.72
CA GLY A 299 -15.02 -10.43 -3.79
C GLY A 299 -14.33 -10.47 -2.43
N TRP A 300 -15.03 -10.11 -1.34
CA TRP A 300 -14.52 -10.19 0.02
C TRP A 300 -14.66 -11.59 0.63
N ASN A 301 -15.51 -12.45 0.07
CA ASN A 301 -15.72 -13.80 0.55
C ASN A 301 -14.84 -14.80 -0.23
N CYS A 302 -13.55 -14.82 0.13
CA CYS A 302 -12.57 -15.63 -0.58
C CYS A 302 -12.83 -17.15 -0.51
N ASN A 303 -13.52 -17.62 0.53
CA ASN A 303 -13.91 -19.03 0.63
C ASN A 303 -14.92 -19.42 -0.45
N ASP A 304 -15.88 -18.54 -0.74
CA ASP A 304 -16.84 -18.79 -1.81
C ASP A 304 -16.16 -18.70 -3.18
N LEU A 305 -15.19 -17.80 -3.38
CA LEU A 305 -14.38 -17.77 -4.61
C LEU A 305 -13.64 -19.09 -4.86
N LEU A 306 -13.09 -19.73 -3.83
CA LEU A 306 -12.47 -21.06 -3.94
C LEU A 306 -13.49 -22.15 -4.27
N ARG A 307 -14.72 -22.07 -3.73
CA ARG A 307 -15.79 -23.02 -4.05
C ARG A 307 -16.22 -22.93 -5.51
N MET A 308 -16.19 -21.73 -6.11
CA MET A 308 -16.49 -21.57 -7.54
C MET A 308 -15.51 -22.34 -8.43
N LYS A 309 -14.24 -22.48 -8.00
CA LYS A 309 -13.27 -23.35 -8.69
C LYS A 309 -13.75 -24.80 -8.72
N ARG A 310 -14.26 -25.32 -7.59
CA ARG A 310 -14.86 -26.65 -7.52
C ARG A 310 -16.06 -26.79 -8.46
N ASN A 311 -16.93 -25.79 -8.53
CA ASN A 311 -18.08 -25.81 -9.44
C ASN A 311 -17.65 -25.90 -10.91
N LYS A 312 -16.56 -25.22 -11.28
CA LYS A 312 -15.98 -25.25 -12.64
C LYS A 312 -15.30 -26.59 -12.96
N LEU A 313 -14.54 -27.15 -12.03
CA LEU A 313 -13.79 -28.40 -12.23
C LEU A 313 -14.65 -29.66 -12.10
N GLY A 314 -15.79 -29.56 -11.40
CA GLY A 314 -16.72 -30.66 -11.18
C GLY A 314 -16.47 -31.43 -9.88
N PRO A 315 -17.36 -32.39 -9.55
CA PRO A 315 -17.35 -33.08 -8.25
C PRO A 315 -16.16 -34.03 -8.06
N THR A 316 -15.50 -34.43 -9.14
CA THR A 316 -14.34 -35.33 -9.16
C THR A 316 -13.01 -34.59 -9.12
N ALA A 317 -13.03 -33.26 -9.04
CA ALA A 317 -11.81 -32.46 -8.94
C ALA A 317 -11.04 -32.80 -7.66
N ASP A 318 -9.71 -32.87 -7.78
CA ASP A 318 -8.84 -33.07 -6.62
C ASP A 318 -9.02 -31.90 -5.64
N ILE A 319 -9.05 -32.21 -4.35
CA ILE A 319 -9.11 -31.20 -3.31
C ILE A 319 -7.87 -30.31 -3.35
N ASP A 320 -6.70 -30.87 -3.69
CA ASP A 320 -5.46 -30.12 -3.81
C ASP A 320 -5.50 -29.15 -4.99
N ASP A 321 -6.16 -29.54 -6.10
CA ASP A 321 -6.41 -28.64 -7.23
C ASP A 321 -7.29 -27.46 -6.80
N ILE A 322 -8.32 -27.69 -6.00
CA ILE A 322 -9.19 -26.61 -5.50
C ILE A 322 -8.41 -25.69 -4.54
N LEU A 323 -7.66 -26.27 -3.59
CA LEU A 323 -6.92 -25.54 -2.56
C LEU A 323 -5.66 -24.84 -3.08
N SER A 324 -5.20 -25.18 -4.29
CA SER A 324 -4.13 -24.43 -4.96
C SER A 324 -4.53 -22.99 -5.31
N GLY A 325 -5.83 -22.68 -5.34
CA GLY A 325 -6.34 -21.32 -5.56
C GLY A 325 -6.43 -20.94 -7.03
N PHE A 326 -6.02 -19.73 -7.41
CA PHE A 326 -6.01 -19.26 -8.79
C PHE A 326 -4.64 -18.70 -9.13
N ASP A 327 -4.12 -18.92 -10.34
CA ASP A 327 -2.81 -18.39 -10.74
C ASP A 327 -2.84 -16.86 -10.88
N VAL A 328 -3.94 -16.33 -11.42
CA VAL A 328 -4.14 -14.91 -11.69
C VAL A 328 -5.53 -14.46 -11.24
N VAL A 329 -5.56 -13.38 -10.46
CA VAL A 329 -6.80 -12.75 -10.00
C VAL A 329 -6.95 -11.38 -10.64
N TYR A 330 -8.08 -11.14 -11.28
CA TYR A 330 -8.50 -9.86 -11.82
C TYR A 330 -9.51 -9.23 -10.86
N ALA A 331 -9.30 -7.98 -10.44
CA ALA A 331 -10.16 -7.27 -9.51
C ALA A 331 -10.59 -5.92 -10.09
N ASP A 332 -11.86 -5.80 -10.45
CA ASP A 332 -12.55 -4.58 -10.86
C ASP A 332 -13.78 -4.33 -9.97
N ILE A 333 -13.52 -4.15 -8.68
CA ILE A 333 -14.57 -3.98 -7.67
C ILE A 333 -14.93 -2.49 -7.56
N GLY A 334 -16.21 -2.18 -7.74
CA GLY A 334 -16.75 -0.84 -7.47
C GLY A 334 -16.59 -0.45 -6.00
N GLY A 335 -16.47 0.85 -5.72
CA GLY A 335 -16.32 1.37 -4.35
C GLY A 335 -14.87 1.56 -3.89
N LEU A 336 -13.88 0.88 -4.49
CA LEU A 336 -12.46 0.99 -4.13
C LEU A 336 -11.78 2.33 -4.50
N SER A 337 -12.55 3.32 -4.96
CA SER A 337 -12.09 4.68 -5.26
C SER A 337 -12.58 5.71 -4.23
N GLY A 338 -13.16 5.23 -3.13
CA GLY A 338 -13.60 6.05 -2.01
C GLY A 338 -12.45 6.69 -1.23
N PRO A 339 -12.79 7.46 -0.18
CA PRO A 339 -11.80 8.16 0.65
C PRO A 339 -10.77 7.23 1.30
N ASP A 340 -11.22 6.04 1.74
CA ASP A 340 -10.39 4.98 2.31
C ASP A 340 -9.96 3.93 1.27
N GLY A 341 -10.21 4.19 -0.03
CA GLY A 341 -10.09 3.20 -1.10
C GLY A 341 -8.69 2.61 -1.25
N THR A 342 -7.62 3.31 -0.82
CA THR A 342 -6.27 2.71 -0.77
C THR A 342 -6.16 1.63 0.30
N LEU A 343 -6.65 1.89 1.51
CA LEU A 343 -6.60 0.94 2.63
C LEU A 343 -7.51 -0.25 2.36
N GLU A 344 -8.73 -0.01 1.86
CA GLU A 344 -9.65 -1.06 1.42
C GLU A 344 -9.02 -1.93 0.33
N SER A 345 -8.41 -1.31 -0.69
CA SER A 345 -7.76 -2.05 -1.77
C SER A 345 -6.58 -2.89 -1.24
N LEU A 346 -5.76 -2.38 -0.33
CA LEU A 346 -4.65 -3.13 0.26
C LEU A 346 -5.15 -4.31 1.10
N SER A 347 -6.17 -4.11 1.94
CA SER A 347 -6.80 -5.16 2.73
C SER A 347 -7.39 -6.26 1.83
N LEU A 348 -8.03 -5.88 0.72
CA LEU A 348 -8.52 -6.83 -0.28
C LEU A 348 -7.36 -7.61 -0.92
N LEU A 349 -6.28 -6.92 -1.31
CA LEU A 349 -5.11 -7.58 -1.90
C LEU A 349 -4.47 -8.58 -0.94
N ASP A 350 -4.40 -8.27 0.35
CA ASP A 350 -3.91 -9.19 1.38
C ASP A 350 -4.83 -10.41 1.48
N ALA A 351 -6.15 -10.21 1.61
CA ALA A 351 -7.13 -11.30 1.67
C ALA A 351 -7.03 -12.24 0.45
N LEU A 352 -7.02 -11.66 -0.76
CA LEU A 352 -6.88 -12.43 -2.01
C LEU A 352 -5.52 -13.14 -2.09
N SER A 353 -4.44 -12.50 -1.67
CA SER A 353 -3.08 -13.08 -1.71
C SER A 353 -2.96 -14.30 -0.79
N TYR A 354 -3.57 -14.26 0.39
CA TYR A 354 -3.54 -15.37 1.35
C TYR A 354 -4.49 -16.50 0.97
N SER A 355 -5.72 -16.17 0.60
CA SER A 355 -6.77 -17.16 0.36
C SER A 355 -6.69 -17.80 -1.02
N LEU A 356 -6.47 -17.01 -2.06
CA LEU A 356 -6.45 -17.51 -3.45
C LEU A 356 -5.05 -17.84 -3.95
N ARG A 357 -4.01 -17.48 -3.18
CA ARG A 357 -2.59 -17.74 -3.48
C ARG A 357 -2.13 -17.40 -4.92
N PRO A 358 -2.60 -16.30 -5.52
CA PRO A 358 -2.23 -15.99 -6.88
C PRO A 358 -0.76 -15.64 -7.01
N ARG A 359 -0.19 -15.99 -8.15
CA ARG A 359 1.10 -15.47 -8.62
C ARG A 359 0.98 -13.99 -8.99
N CYS A 360 -0.19 -13.57 -9.45
CA CYS A 360 -0.42 -12.20 -9.91
C CYS A 360 -1.84 -11.72 -9.60
N ILE A 361 -1.97 -10.48 -9.11
CA ILE A 361 -3.25 -9.79 -8.99
C ILE A 361 -3.25 -8.56 -9.89
N VAL A 362 -4.22 -8.46 -10.78
CA VAL A 362 -4.45 -7.28 -11.62
C VAL A 362 -5.63 -6.50 -11.05
N ILE A 363 -5.36 -5.31 -10.51
CA ILE A 363 -6.39 -4.48 -9.86
C ILE A 363 -6.65 -3.18 -10.63
N LYS A 364 -7.94 -2.91 -10.87
CA LYS A 364 -8.43 -1.65 -11.40
C LYS A 364 -8.88 -0.76 -10.25
N SER A 365 -7.94 0.02 -9.71
CA SER A 365 -8.20 1.00 -8.66
C SER A 365 -7.43 2.31 -8.92
N LEU A 366 -8.13 3.45 -8.83
CA LEU A 366 -7.53 4.78 -8.91
C LEU A 366 -6.60 5.03 -7.72
N CYS A 367 -7.04 4.64 -6.52
CA CYS A 367 -6.29 4.78 -5.28
C CYS A 367 -4.98 4.00 -5.33
N MET A 368 -5.03 2.73 -5.78
CA MET A 368 -3.82 1.93 -5.93
C MET A 368 -2.90 2.44 -7.05
N ARG A 369 -3.47 3.02 -8.12
CA ARG A 369 -2.70 3.72 -9.15
C ARG A 369 -1.90 4.89 -8.58
N ARG A 370 -2.55 5.72 -7.74
CA ARG A 370 -1.91 6.85 -7.07
C ARG A 370 -0.84 6.38 -6.10
N LEU A 371 -1.13 5.37 -5.26
CA LEU A 371 -0.16 4.80 -4.33
C LEU A 371 1.10 4.30 -5.06
N ALA A 372 0.94 3.54 -6.15
CA ALA A 372 2.08 3.08 -6.96
C ALA A 372 2.88 4.21 -7.60
N SER A 373 2.21 5.32 -7.91
CA SER A 373 2.85 6.52 -8.44
C SER A 373 3.58 7.32 -7.37
N SER A 374 3.22 7.17 -6.08
CA SER A 374 3.90 7.82 -4.96
C SER A 374 5.04 6.99 -4.38
N LEU A 375 4.89 5.66 -4.30
CA LEU A 375 5.89 4.78 -3.68
C LEU A 375 7.19 4.71 -4.49
N ARG A 376 8.33 4.89 -3.82
CA ARG A 376 9.68 4.88 -4.42
C ARG A 376 10.67 4.12 -3.52
N PRO A 377 11.12 2.92 -3.91
CA PRO A 377 12.24 2.28 -3.22
C PRO A 377 13.51 3.13 -3.37
N TYR A 378 14.15 3.52 -2.26
CA TYR A 378 15.32 4.40 -2.29
C TYR A 378 16.45 3.81 -3.14
N ALA A 379 16.79 2.53 -2.98
CA ALA A 379 17.77 1.84 -3.84
C ALA A 379 17.51 1.93 -5.37
N THR A 380 16.28 2.26 -5.80
CA THR A 380 15.98 2.52 -7.22
C THR A 380 16.25 3.98 -7.60
N MET A 381 16.07 4.93 -6.67
CA MET A 381 16.36 6.34 -6.85
C MET A 381 17.86 6.65 -6.74
N GLU A 382 18.58 5.98 -5.84
CA GLU A 382 20.02 6.18 -5.58
C GLU A 382 20.87 5.96 -6.85
N LYS A 383 20.41 5.16 -7.80
CA LYS A 383 21.09 4.94 -9.09
C LYS A 383 20.97 6.11 -10.07
N SER A 384 20.09 7.06 -9.78
CA SER A 384 19.78 8.22 -10.63
C SER A 384 20.15 9.56 -10.00
N LEU A 385 20.58 9.54 -8.73
CA LEU A 385 21.18 10.66 -8.01
C LEU A 385 22.68 10.59 -8.17
#